data_AF-A0A818XFN7-F1
#
_entry.id   AF-A0A818XFN7-F1
#
_cell.length_a   1.000
_cell.length_b   1.000
_cell.length_c   1.000
_cell.angle_alpha   90.00
_cell.angle_beta   90.00
_cell.angle_gamma   90.00
#
_symmetry.space_group_name_H-M   'P 1'
#
loop_
_entity.id
_entity.type
_entity.pdbx_description
1 polymer ?
#
loop_
_entity_poly.entity_id
_entity_poly.type
_entity_poly.pdbx_seq_one_letter_code
_entity_poly.pdbx_strand_id
1 'polypeptide(L)'
;MYGYSHPDSSFNNWWCRIKAYFMYICGYTFFHSFLLQAIYRICRIIYPIQTKCKPFSFYIIISFGQWIFSALELLPSLIIGDMEYLHNDYHCQVTPSSMRGSLTVCVIGFVFPFIIIACSYVYTIYYVRQHNSTMITIKRRKSIHRDIIILKRVLIILTLLTASAAPHAFFPVAYRILGSLPTCAFIVMKTPLYLQRPTAMLLCLIALLFNSYIIRPLNGFEWLIPALFIKIIYGHLVQEEPYRPLPEKYLNHQSN
;
A
#
# COMPACT_ATOMS: atom_id res chain seq x y z
N MET A 1 19.28 5.90 -8.74
CA MET A 1 20.30 6.35 -9.71
C MET A 1 20.12 7.77 -10.25
N TYR A 2 19.00 8.49 -10.01
CA TYR A 2 18.83 9.85 -10.56
C TYR A 2 19.68 10.94 -9.88
N GLY A 3 19.96 10.86 -8.57
CA GLY A 3 20.67 11.93 -7.86
C GLY A 3 22.18 12.03 -8.11
N TYR A 4 22.86 10.90 -8.35
CA TYR A 4 24.31 10.90 -8.61
C TYR A 4 24.69 11.48 -9.97
N SER A 5 23.76 11.47 -10.94
CA SER A 5 24.02 11.96 -12.30
C SER A 5 23.74 13.47 -12.44
N HIS A 6 23.06 14.10 -11.47
CA HIS A 6 22.64 15.50 -11.51
C HIS A 6 22.86 16.18 -10.14
N PRO A 7 24.12 16.42 -9.71
CA PRO A 7 24.42 17.10 -8.45
C PRO A 7 23.84 18.53 -8.39
N ASP A 8 23.62 19.15 -9.55
CA ASP A 8 23.04 20.50 -9.68
C ASP A 8 21.50 20.49 -9.79
N SER A 9 20.86 19.32 -9.75
CA SER A 9 19.41 19.27 -9.58
C SER A 9 19.08 19.65 -8.14
N SER A 10 19.08 20.96 -7.87
CA SER A 10 18.47 21.51 -6.67
C SER A 10 17.00 21.14 -6.73
N PHE A 11 16.64 20.02 -6.10
CA PHE A 11 15.24 19.70 -5.88
C PHE A 11 14.72 20.79 -4.97
N ASN A 12 14.10 21.82 -5.58
CA ASN A 12 13.41 22.84 -4.82
C ASN A 12 12.48 22.10 -3.85
N ASN A 13 12.73 22.27 -2.55
CA ASN A 13 12.04 21.54 -1.48
C ASN A 13 10.51 21.59 -1.66
N TRP A 14 9.99 22.65 -2.28
CA TRP A 14 8.58 22.80 -2.60
C TRP A 14 8.06 21.81 -3.66
N TRP A 15 8.74 21.68 -4.80
CA TRP A 15 8.34 20.77 -5.89
C TRP A 15 8.41 19.31 -5.46
N CYS A 16 9.41 18.98 -4.66
CA CYS A 16 9.55 17.68 -4.00
C CYS A 16 8.31 17.31 -3.18
N ARG A 17 7.88 18.23 -2.30
CA ARG A 17 6.69 18.06 -1.45
C ARG A 17 5.41 17.93 -2.25
N ILE A 18 5.23 18.77 -3.27
CA ILE A 18 4.05 18.69 -4.16
C ILE A 18 3.99 17.33 -4.87
N LYS A 19 5.11 16.84 -5.38
CA LYS A 19 5.16 15.54 -6.06
C LYS A 19 4.77 14.39 -5.12
N ALA A 20 5.31 14.39 -3.91
CA ALA A 20 4.94 13.41 -2.88
C ALA A 20 3.43 13.50 -2.56
N TYR A 21 2.91 14.71 -2.36
CA TYR A 21 1.50 14.96 -2.08
C TYR A 21 0.57 14.38 -3.17
N PHE A 22 0.83 14.65 -4.45
CA PHE A 22 0.05 14.07 -5.55
C PHE A 22 0.14 12.54 -5.60
N MET A 23 1.31 11.96 -5.34
CA MET A 23 1.48 10.50 -5.30
C MET A 23 0.60 9.87 -4.22
N TYR A 24 0.56 10.45 -3.03
CA TYR A 24 -0.29 9.97 -1.94
C TYR A 24 -1.79 10.20 -2.22
N ILE A 25 -2.19 11.33 -2.83
CA ILE A 25 -3.59 11.55 -3.26
C ILE A 25 -4.04 10.43 -4.19
N CYS A 26 -3.23 10.09 -5.20
CA CYS A 26 -3.53 9.00 -6.12
C CYS A 26 -3.67 7.66 -5.38
N GLY A 27 -2.78 7.38 -4.43
CA GLY A 27 -2.86 6.18 -3.59
C GLY A 27 -4.14 6.13 -2.74
N TYR A 28 -4.49 7.24 -2.09
CA TYR A 28 -5.68 7.35 -1.23
C TYR A 28 -6.96 7.22 -2.06
N THR A 29 -7.00 7.89 -3.20
CA THR A 29 -8.12 7.79 -4.14
C THR A 29 -8.29 6.35 -4.62
N PHE A 30 -7.19 5.64 -4.89
CA PHE A 30 -7.26 4.24 -5.24
C PHE A 30 -7.90 3.39 -4.13
N PHE A 31 -7.54 3.58 -2.86
CA PHE A 31 -8.16 2.88 -1.73
C PHE A 31 -9.63 3.26 -1.53
N HIS A 32 -9.95 4.55 -1.55
CA HIS A 32 -11.32 5.04 -1.43
C HIS A 32 -12.22 4.56 -2.59
N SER A 33 -11.66 4.25 -3.76
CA SER A 33 -12.44 3.68 -4.86
C SER A 33 -13.03 2.31 -4.52
N PHE A 34 -12.36 1.51 -3.66
CA PHE A 34 -12.92 0.25 -3.15
C PHE A 34 -14.07 0.48 -2.19
N LEU A 35 -14.00 1.55 -1.38
CA LEU A 35 -15.11 1.97 -0.53
C LEU A 35 -16.31 2.37 -1.40
N LEU A 36 -16.10 3.14 -2.47
CA LEU A 36 -17.14 3.48 -3.42
C LEU A 36 -17.77 2.23 -4.07
N GLN A 37 -16.96 1.24 -4.44
CA GLN A 37 -17.45 -0.04 -4.96
C GLN A 37 -18.27 -0.82 -3.91
N ALA A 38 -17.89 -0.77 -2.64
CA ALA A 38 -18.63 -1.41 -1.56
C ALA A 38 -19.98 -0.72 -1.34
N ILE A 39 -20.01 0.62 -1.32
CA ILE A 39 -21.24 1.43 -1.23
C ILE A 39 -22.16 1.13 -2.42
N TYR A 40 -21.64 1.10 -3.64
CA TYR A 40 -22.40 0.74 -4.85
C TYR A 40 -23.11 -0.61 -4.68
N ARG A 41 -22.42 -1.61 -4.15
CA ARG A 41 -22.98 -2.95 -3.94
C ARG A 41 -24.02 -2.97 -2.84
N ILE A 42 -23.81 -2.24 -1.74
CA ILE A 42 -24.81 -2.06 -0.68
C ILE A 42 -26.09 -1.46 -1.26
N CYS A 43 -25.97 -0.34 -1.97
CA CYS A 43 -27.10 0.32 -2.63
C CYS A 43 -27.87 -0.65 -3.53
N ARG A 44 -27.17 -1.45 -4.34
CA ARG A 44 -27.77 -2.40 -5.28
C ARG A 44 -28.43 -3.61 -4.60
N ILE A 45 -27.83 -4.14 -3.53
CA ILE A 45 -28.30 -5.36 -2.85
C ILE A 45 -29.43 -5.03 -1.85
N ILE A 46 -29.24 -4.00 -1.04
CA ILE A 46 -30.12 -3.64 0.07
C ILE A 46 -31.27 -2.72 -0.37
N TYR A 47 -30.98 -1.75 -1.26
CA TYR A 47 -31.95 -0.74 -1.69
C TYR A 47 -32.28 -0.82 -3.19
N PRO A 48 -32.74 -1.98 -3.71
CA PRO A 48 -32.98 -2.18 -5.13
C PRO A 48 -34.10 -1.31 -5.70
N ILE A 49 -35.03 -0.84 -4.87
CA ILE A 49 -36.21 -0.07 -5.28
C ILE A 49 -35.92 1.44 -5.22
N GLN A 50 -34.95 1.87 -4.42
CA GLN A 50 -34.69 3.28 -4.19
C GLN A 50 -34.05 3.92 -5.44
N THR A 51 -34.72 4.91 -6.00
CA THR A 51 -34.31 5.58 -7.24
C THR A 51 -33.06 6.43 -7.07
N LYS A 52 -32.81 6.96 -5.86
CA LYS A 52 -31.68 7.86 -5.57
C LYS A 52 -30.29 7.22 -5.75
N CYS A 53 -30.17 5.90 -5.58
CA CYS A 53 -28.89 5.20 -5.66
C CYS A 53 -28.63 4.54 -7.03
N LYS A 54 -29.50 4.75 -8.02
CA LYS A 54 -29.37 4.16 -9.37
C LYS A 54 -28.69 5.04 -10.42
N PRO A 55 -28.87 6.38 -10.45
CA PRO A 55 -28.38 7.14 -11.58
C PRO A 55 -26.86 7.14 -11.59
N PHE A 56 -26.28 6.91 -12.78
CA PHE A 56 -24.84 6.94 -12.98
C PHE A 56 -24.22 8.28 -12.55
N SER A 57 -24.94 9.37 -12.73
CA SER A 57 -24.53 10.72 -12.30
C SER A 57 -24.23 10.83 -10.81
N PHE A 58 -24.92 10.07 -9.95
CA PHE A 58 -24.65 10.06 -8.51
C PHE A 58 -23.24 9.52 -8.21
N TYR A 59 -22.83 8.45 -8.91
CA TYR A 59 -21.50 7.86 -8.73
C TYR A 59 -20.39 8.73 -9.31
N ILE A 60 -20.66 9.46 -10.40
CA ILE A 60 -19.73 10.47 -10.91
C ILE A 60 -19.49 11.54 -9.84
N ILE A 61 -20.55 12.10 -9.26
CA ILE A 61 -20.45 13.15 -8.24
C ILE A 61 -19.67 12.65 -7.02
N ILE A 62 -19.97 11.44 -6.53
CA ILE A 62 -19.23 10.87 -5.41
C ILE A 62 -17.77 10.62 -5.78
N SER A 63 -17.47 10.16 -7.00
CA SER A 63 -16.10 9.93 -7.44
C SER A 63 -15.29 11.24 -7.46
N PHE A 64 -15.86 12.35 -7.94
CA PHE A 64 -15.20 13.66 -7.84
C PHE A 64 -15.06 14.13 -6.40
N GLY A 65 -16.09 13.96 -5.58
CA GLY A 65 -16.04 14.26 -4.15
C GLY A 65 -14.94 13.48 -3.43
N GLN A 66 -14.70 12.23 -3.83
CA GLN A 66 -13.66 11.36 -3.28
C GLN A 66 -12.24 11.88 -3.54
N TRP A 67 -11.98 12.43 -4.74
CA TRP A 67 -10.69 13.06 -5.04
C TRP A 67 -10.44 14.29 -4.17
N ILE A 68 -11.46 15.14 -4.04
CA ILE A 68 -11.41 16.34 -3.18
C ILE A 68 -11.16 15.92 -1.73
N PHE A 69 -11.89 14.92 -1.24
CA PHE A 69 -11.74 14.39 0.10
C PHE A 69 -10.32 13.84 0.34
N SER A 70 -9.79 13.04 -0.59
CA SER A 70 -8.42 12.49 -0.50
C SER A 70 -7.35 13.59 -0.48
N ALA A 71 -7.55 14.67 -1.24
CA ALA A 71 -6.66 15.82 -1.24
C ALA A 71 -6.73 16.59 0.09
N LEU A 72 -7.94 16.82 0.62
CA LEU A 72 -8.14 17.51 1.89
C LEU A 72 -7.60 16.73 3.08
N GLU A 73 -7.77 15.41 3.11
CA GLU A 73 -7.26 14.55 4.18
C GLU A 73 -5.73 14.66 4.35
N LEU A 74 -5.00 14.81 3.24
CA LEU A 74 -3.54 14.86 3.24
C LEU A 74 -2.98 16.29 3.34
N LEU A 75 -3.82 17.31 3.15
CA LEU A 75 -3.41 18.71 3.17
C LEU A 75 -2.68 19.11 4.47
N PRO A 76 -3.11 18.67 5.67
CA PRO A 76 -2.39 18.96 6.91
C PRO A 76 -0.93 18.46 6.88
N SER A 77 -0.67 17.26 6.37
CA SER A 77 0.69 16.70 6.28
C SER A 77 1.59 17.51 5.33
N LEU A 78 1.02 18.10 4.28
CA LEU A 78 1.74 19.01 3.39
C LEU A 78 2.09 20.34 4.08
N ILE A 79 1.12 20.95 4.77
CA ILE A 79 1.29 22.25 5.45
C ILE A 79 2.31 22.15 6.59
N ILE A 80 2.23 21.08 7.38
CA ILE A 80 3.13 20.91 8.53
C ILE A 80 4.54 20.48 8.08
N GLY A 81 4.71 20.04 6.84
CA GLY A 81 6.01 19.66 6.28
C GLY A 81 6.46 18.26 6.68
N ASP A 82 5.52 17.31 6.85
CA ASP A 82 5.84 15.90 7.12
C ASP A 82 6.45 15.18 5.90
N MET A 83 6.45 15.83 4.73
CA MET A 83 7.05 15.34 3.48
C MET A 83 8.42 15.97 3.25
N GLU A 84 9.44 15.13 3.12
CA GLU A 84 10.82 15.56 2.90
C GLU A 84 11.49 14.69 1.83
N TYR A 85 12.60 15.21 1.30
CA TYR A 85 13.44 14.48 0.37
C TYR A 85 14.32 13.49 1.14
N LEU A 86 14.15 12.19 0.88
CA LEU A 86 15.04 11.17 1.41
C LEU A 86 16.24 11.02 0.49
N HIS A 87 17.40 11.45 0.98
CA HIS A 87 18.66 11.42 0.23
C HIS A 87 19.09 9.99 -0.13
N ASN A 88 18.81 9.01 0.74
CA ASN A 88 19.18 7.62 0.52
C ASN A 88 18.38 6.96 -0.61
N ASP A 89 17.11 7.34 -0.75
CA ASP A 89 16.19 6.70 -1.70
C ASP A 89 15.87 7.59 -2.92
N TYR A 90 16.45 8.78 -2.99
CA TYR A 90 16.32 9.74 -4.09
C TYR A 90 14.87 10.08 -4.47
N HIS A 91 13.97 10.12 -3.50
CA HIS A 91 12.58 10.49 -3.72
C HIS A 91 12.00 11.22 -2.51
N CYS A 92 10.85 11.86 -2.75
CA CYS A 92 10.11 12.60 -1.74
C CYS A 92 8.98 11.73 -1.21
N GLN A 93 8.94 11.55 0.09
CA GLN A 93 7.88 10.82 0.76
C GLN A 93 7.69 11.37 2.18
N VAL A 94 6.68 10.87 2.89
CA VAL A 94 6.54 11.18 4.32
C VAL A 94 7.72 10.60 5.07
N THR A 95 8.42 11.42 5.84
CA THR A 95 9.66 10.99 6.47
C THR A 95 9.37 9.92 7.52
N PRO A 96 10.03 8.75 7.47
CA PRO A 96 9.87 7.69 8.49
C PRO A 96 10.22 8.16 9.91
N SER A 97 11.04 9.22 10.02
CA SER A 97 11.41 9.84 11.29
C SER A 97 10.25 10.59 11.94
N SER A 98 9.32 11.15 11.15
CA SER A 98 8.12 11.83 11.64
C SER A 98 7.07 10.79 12.03
N MET A 99 6.94 10.58 13.34
CA MET A 99 5.94 9.66 13.89
C MET A 99 4.53 10.12 13.55
N ARG A 100 4.27 11.43 13.61
CA ARG A 100 2.96 12.00 13.25
C ARG A 100 2.63 11.71 11.79
N GLY A 101 3.50 12.11 10.85
CA GLY A 101 3.26 11.89 9.43
C GLY A 101 3.03 10.42 9.10
N SER A 102 3.87 9.53 9.64
CA SER A 102 3.75 8.09 9.43
C SER A 102 2.44 7.53 9.99
N LEU A 103 2.02 7.94 11.20
CA LEU A 103 0.76 7.52 11.81
C LEU A 103 -0.45 8.06 11.05
N THR A 104 -0.44 9.34 10.66
CA THR A 104 -1.51 9.94 9.84
C THR A 104 -1.67 9.16 8.54
N VAL A 105 -0.55 8.86 7.86
CA VAL A 105 -0.60 8.11 6.61
C VAL A 105 -1.15 6.70 6.80
N CYS A 106 -0.74 6.02 7.87
CA CYS A 106 -1.19 4.68 8.21
C CYS A 106 -2.69 4.63 8.53
N VAL A 107 -3.13 5.49 9.45
CA VAL A 107 -4.50 5.46 9.98
C VAL A 107 -5.50 5.92 8.92
N ILE A 108 -5.26 7.08 8.32
CA ILE A 108 -6.19 7.67 7.36
C ILE A 108 -6.13 6.93 6.02
N GLY A 109 -4.92 6.67 5.51
CA GLY A 109 -4.74 6.06 4.20
C GLY A 109 -5.07 4.58 4.11
N PHE A 110 -4.95 3.84 5.22
CA PHE A 110 -5.07 2.38 5.20
C PHE A 110 -6.09 1.83 6.20
N VAL A 111 -5.94 2.13 7.49
CA VAL A 111 -6.74 1.49 8.54
C VAL A 111 -8.22 1.89 8.43
N PHE A 112 -8.49 3.19 8.34
CA PHE A 112 -9.83 3.74 8.27
C PHE A 112 -10.66 3.22 7.07
N PRO A 113 -10.20 3.34 5.81
CA PRO A 113 -10.97 2.83 4.67
C PRO A 113 -11.15 1.31 4.74
N PHE A 114 -10.15 0.57 5.24
CA PHE A 114 -10.26 -0.87 5.38
C PHE A 114 -11.32 -1.30 6.39
N ILE A 115 -11.39 -0.65 7.56
CA ILE A 115 -12.42 -0.92 8.56
C ILE A 115 -13.81 -0.66 7.97
N ILE A 116 -14.00 0.48 7.29
CA ILE A 116 -15.30 0.81 6.69
C ILE A 116 -15.67 -0.24 5.63
N ILE A 117 -14.75 -0.62 4.74
CA ILE A 117 -14.99 -1.65 3.73
C ILE A 117 -15.35 -2.99 4.40
N ALA A 118 -14.61 -3.41 5.43
CA ALA A 118 -14.89 -4.64 6.15
C ALA A 118 -16.27 -4.61 6.83
N CYS A 119 -16.61 -3.53 7.53
CA CYS A 119 -17.92 -3.35 8.16
C CYS A 119 -19.06 -3.36 7.12
N SER A 120 -18.86 -2.66 5.99
CA SER A 120 -19.82 -2.61 4.89
C SER A 120 -20.10 -4.01 4.31
N TYR A 121 -19.06 -4.86 4.26
CA TYR A 121 -19.17 -6.24 3.79
C TYR A 121 -19.89 -7.14 4.79
N VAL A 122 -19.49 -7.09 6.06
CA VAL A 122 -20.14 -7.86 7.13
C VAL A 122 -21.63 -7.52 7.18
N TYR A 123 -21.97 -6.23 7.09
CA TYR A 123 -23.35 -5.76 7.01
C TYR A 123 -24.09 -6.34 5.79
N THR A 124 -23.48 -6.32 4.61
CA THR A 124 -24.08 -6.88 3.39
C THR A 124 -24.36 -8.38 3.53
N ILE A 125 -23.41 -9.15 4.07
CA ILE A 125 -23.60 -10.59 4.31
C ILE A 125 -24.72 -10.83 5.31
N TYR A 126 -24.69 -10.12 6.43
CA TYR A 126 -25.70 -10.23 7.48
C TYR A 126 -27.10 -9.98 6.91
N TYR A 127 -27.27 -8.89 6.14
CA TYR A 127 -28.52 -8.55 5.49
C TYR A 127 -29.00 -9.64 4.51
N VAL A 128 -28.10 -10.12 3.64
CA VAL A 128 -28.44 -11.18 2.67
C VAL A 128 -28.83 -12.48 3.37
N ARG A 129 -28.15 -12.86 4.46
CA ARG A 129 -28.49 -14.05 5.24
C ARG A 129 -29.87 -13.93 5.87
N GLN A 130 -30.18 -12.78 6.47
CA GLN A 130 -31.46 -12.51 7.12
C GLN A 130 -32.63 -12.51 6.12
N HIS A 131 -32.45 -11.94 4.93
CA HIS A 131 -33.51 -11.81 3.92
C HIS A 131 -33.50 -12.89 2.81
N ASN A 132 -32.68 -13.94 2.93
CA ASN A 132 -32.58 -15.01 1.91
C ASN A 132 -33.92 -15.75 1.72
N SER A 133 -34.75 -15.86 2.76
CA SER A 133 -36.04 -16.55 2.72
C SER A 133 -37.13 -15.80 1.94
N THR A 134 -37.01 -14.47 1.78
CA THR A 134 -38.01 -13.62 1.10
C THR A 134 -37.65 -13.32 -0.36
N MET A 135 -36.44 -13.69 -0.81
CA MET A 135 -35.90 -13.37 -2.14
C MET A 135 -36.31 -14.43 -3.18
N ILE A 136 -37.56 -14.36 -3.66
CA ILE A 136 -38.23 -15.44 -4.42
C ILE A 136 -37.76 -15.61 -5.89
N THR A 137 -37.00 -14.67 -6.47
CA THR A 137 -36.58 -14.78 -7.89
C THR A 137 -35.22 -15.47 -8.08
N ILE A 138 -35.20 -16.63 -8.74
CA ILE A 138 -34.00 -17.42 -9.08
C ILE A 138 -32.92 -16.57 -9.78
N LYS A 139 -33.31 -15.66 -10.68
CA LYS A 139 -32.39 -14.72 -11.36
C LYS A 139 -31.67 -13.79 -10.36
N ARG A 140 -32.38 -13.31 -9.33
CA ARG A 140 -31.85 -12.42 -8.29
C ARG A 140 -30.85 -13.14 -7.39
N ARG A 141 -31.17 -14.39 -7.01
CA ARG A 141 -30.27 -15.25 -6.22
C ARG A 141 -28.92 -15.48 -6.94
N LYS A 142 -28.96 -15.76 -8.25
CA LYS A 142 -27.75 -15.92 -9.07
C LYS A 142 -26.92 -14.62 -9.15
N SER A 143 -27.55 -13.45 -9.28
CA SER A 143 -26.80 -12.18 -9.28
C SER A 143 -26.15 -11.89 -7.94
N ILE A 144 -26.89 -12.03 -6.84
CA ILE A 144 -26.36 -11.80 -5.48
C ILE A 144 -25.20 -12.75 -5.19
N HIS A 145 -25.29 -14.02 -5.59
CA HIS A 145 -24.20 -14.98 -5.43
C HIS A 145 -22.93 -14.56 -6.16
N ARG A 146 -23.05 -14.10 -7.42
CA ARG A 146 -21.90 -13.56 -8.17
C ARG A 146 -21.33 -12.31 -7.47
N ASP A 147 -22.19 -11.39 -7.04
CA ASP A 147 -21.77 -10.15 -6.38
C ASP A 147 -21.02 -10.46 -5.07
N ILE A 148 -21.45 -11.46 -4.29
CA ILE A 148 -20.76 -11.96 -3.09
C ILE A 148 -19.41 -12.59 -3.43
N ILE A 149 -19.32 -13.44 -4.46
CA ILE A 149 -18.04 -14.03 -4.88
C ILE A 149 -17.05 -12.93 -5.27
N ILE A 150 -17.49 -11.96 -6.08
CA ILE A 150 -16.65 -10.83 -6.49
C ILE A 150 -16.24 -10.04 -5.25
N LEU A 151 -17.13 -9.82 -4.28
CA LEU A 151 -16.84 -9.03 -3.08
C LEU A 151 -15.83 -9.73 -2.16
N LYS A 152 -15.95 -11.06 -2.00
CA LYS A 152 -14.96 -11.89 -1.29
C LYS A 152 -13.58 -11.78 -1.95
N ARG A 153 -13.51 -11.84 -3.29
CA ARG A 153 -12.25 -11.68 -4.03
C ARG A 153 -11.64 -10.30 -3.84
N VAL A 154 -12.45 -9.24 -3.90
CA VAL A 154 -11.99 -7.86 -3.66
C VAL A 154 -11.47 -7.70 -2.23
N LEU A 155 -12.16 -8.25 -1.22
CA LEU A 155 -11.71 -8.17 0.17
C LEU A 155 -10.39 -8.92 0.39
N ILE A 156 -10.22 -10.09 -0.23
CA ILE A 156 -8.95 -10.80 -0.21
C ILE A 156 -7.86 -9.94 -0.87
N ILE A 157 -8.04 -9.48 -2.11
CA ILE A 157 -7.07 -8.61 -2.80
C ILE A 157 -6.73 -7.38 -1.96
N LEU A 158 -7.73 -6.73 -1.35
CA LEU A 158 -7.53 -5.56 -0.51
C LEU A 158 -6.71 -5.90 0.74
N THR A 159 -6.99 -7.02 1.40
CA THR A 159 -6.24 -7.48 2.58
C THR A 159 -4.79 -7.78 2.22
N LEU A 160 -4.56 -8.32 1.03
CA LEU A 160 -3.22 -8.63 0.54
C LEU A 160 -2.45 -7.37 0.14
N LEU A 161 -3.13 -6.40 -0.46
CA LEU A 161 -2.56 -5.11 -0.80
C LEU A 161 -2.23 -4.32 0.46
N THR A 162 -3.10 -4.31 1.48
CA THR A 162 -2.80 -3.67 2.76
C THR A 162 -1.68 -4.39 3.51
N ALA A 163 -1.63 -5.73 3.50
CA ALA A 163 -0.52 -6.48 4.05
C ALA A 163 0.83 -6.15 3.34
N SER A 164 0.78 -5.82 2.05
CA SER A 164 1.96 -5.39 1.29
C SER A 164 2.44 -3.97 1.63
N ALA A 165 1.50 -3.07 1.88
CA ALA A 165 1.78 -1.66 2.16
C ALA A 165 2.04 -1.40 3.65
N ALA A 166 1.50 -2.25 4.53
CA ALA A 166 1.68 -2.17 5.97
C ALA A 166 3.15 -2.10 6.41
N PRO A 167 4.10 -2.90 5.88
CA PRO A 167 5.53 -2.78 6.15
C PRO A 167 6.08 -1.34 6.12
N HIS A 168 5.68 -0.54 5.14
CA HIS A 168 6.21 0.81 4.95
C HIS A 168 5.75 1.79 6.04
N ALA A 169 4.54 1.62 6.56
CA ALA A 169 4.00 2.47 7.62
C ALA A 169 4.21 1.85 9.03
N PHE A 170 4.18 0.54 9.12
CA PHE A 170 4.28 -0.23 10.35
C PHE A 170 5.71 -0.35 10.84
N PHE A 171 6.69 -0.63 9.97
CA PHE A 171 8.08 -0.83 10.42
C PHE A 171 8.72 0.43 11.03
N PRO A 172 8.53 1.65 10.50
CA PRO A 172 9.03 2.86 11.15
C PRO A 172 8.39 3.10 12.52
N VAL A 173 7.08 2.89 12.63
CA VAL A 173 6.33 3.05 13.89
C VAL A 173 6.74 1.99 14.91
N ALA A 174 6.80 0.72 14.50
CA ALA A 174 7.23 -0.39 15.33
C ALA A 174 8.70 -0.25 15.77
N TYR A 175 9.60 0.19 14.90
CA TYR A 175 10.99 0.47 15.26
C TYR A 175 11.09 1.54 16.36
N ARG A 176 10.28 2.61 16.26
CA ARG A 176 10.25 3.68 17.26
C ARG A 176 9.66 3.22 18.60
N ILE A 177 8.64 2.36 18.58
CA ILE A 177 7.96 1.87 19.79
C ILE A 177 8.76 0.75 20.47
N LEU A 178 9.21 -0.25 19.72
CA LEU A 178 9.91 -1.43 20.25
C LEU A 178 11.43 -1.23 20.34
N GLY A 179 11.98 -0.13 19.80
CA GLY A 179 13.41 0.17 19.82
C GLY A 179 14.29 -0.81 19.03
N SER A 180 13.70 -1.82 18.37
CA SER A 180 14.38 -2.87 17.63
C SER A 180 13.86 -2.95 16.20
N LEU A 181 14.79 -3.00 15.24
CA LEU A 181 14.45 -3.31 13.85
C LEU A 181 13.97 -4.77 13.77
N PRO A 182 13.02 -5.10 12.88
CA PRO A 182 12.69 -6.50 12.59
C PRO A 182 13.98 -7.26 12.33
N THR A 183 14.18 -8.40 13.00
CA THR A 183 15.47 -9.11 13.05
C THR A 183 16.05 -9.36 11.64
N CYS A 184 15.18 -9.65 10.68
CA CYS A 184 15.56 -9.84 9.27
C CYS A 184 16.11 -8.57 8.62
N ALA A 185 15.48 -7.41 8.85
CA ALA A 185 15.96 -6.13 8.32
C ALA A 185 17.27 -5.70 8.99
N PHE A 186 17.41 -5.96 10.30
CA PHE A 186 18.65 -5.71 11.02
C PHE A 186 19.81 -6.55 10.47
N ILE A 187 19.58 -7.85 10.18
CA ILE A 187 20.59 -8.73 9.59
C ILE A 187 21.02 -8.21 8.21
N VAL A 188 20.09 -7.84 7.34
CA VAL A 188 20.39 -7.34 5.98
C VAL A 188 21.09 -5.98 5.99
N MET A 189 20.80 -5.10 6.95
CA MET A 189 21.49 -3.82 7.06
C MET A 189 22.87 -3.93 7.71
N LYS A 190 23.13 -5.01 8.46
CA LYS A 190 24.45 -5.27 9.06
C LYS A 190 25.37 -6.06 8.14
N THR A 191 24.85 -6.69 7.08
CA THR A 191 25.71 -7.35 6.10
C THR A 191 26.38 -6.33 5.18
N PRO A 192 27.66 -6.55 4.84
CA PRO A 192 28.36 -5.65 3.94
C PRO A 192 27.72 -5.69 2.55
N LEU A 193 27.79 -4.58 1.81
CA LEU A 193 27.01 -4.34 0.58
C LEU A 193 27.09 -5.49 -0.45
N TYR A 194 28.27 -6.12 -0.60
CA TYR A 194 28.48 -7.21 -1.54
C TYR A 194 27.72 -8.51 -1.19
N LEU A 195 27.42 -8.73 0.10
CA LEU A 195 26.67 -9.88 0.60
C LEU A 195 25.18 -9.59 0.76
N GLN A 196 24.78 -8.32 0.66
CA GLN A 196 23.40 -7.90 0.92
C GLN A 196 22.39 -8.64 0.02
N ARG A 197 22.73 -8.84 -1.26
CA ARG A 197 21.92 -9.59 -2.24
C ARG A 197 21.77 -11.09 -1.89
N PRO A 198 22.87 -11.86 -1.70
CA PRO A 198 22.78 -13.25 -1.23
C PRO A 198 22.03 -13.40 0.09
N THR A 199 22.28 -12.52 1.06
CA THR A 199 21.63 -12.59 2.38
C THR A 199 20.14 -12.29 2.30
N ALA A 200 19.74 -11.29 1.51
CA ALA A 200 18.34 -10.99 1.21
C ALA A 200 17.64 -12.20 0.57
N MET A 201 18.25 -12.81 -0.45
CA MET A 201 17.71 -14.02 -1.09
C MET A 201 17.61 -15.21 -0.12
N LEU A 202 18.63 -15.43 0.72
CA LEU A 202 18.63 -16.50 1.70
C LEU A 202 17.52 -16.32 2.74
N LEU A 203 17.32 -15.09 3.22
CA LEU A 203 16.24 -14.77 4.17
C LEU A 203 14.86 -14.90 3.52
N CYS A 204 14.69 -14.49 2.26
CA CYS A 204 13.47 -14.75 1.50
C CYS A 204 13.20 -16.25 1.37
N LEU A 205 14.23 -17.05 1.06
CA LEU A 205 14.11 -18.50 0.93
C LEU A 205 13.74 -19.17 2.26
N ILE A 206 14.35 -18.75 3.37
CA ILE A 206 14.01 -19.25 4.71
C ILE A 206 12.57 -18.87 5.08
N ALA A 207 12.15 -17.63 4.83
CA ALA A 207 10.78 -17.20 5.08
C ALA A 207 9.77 -17.99 4.23
N LEU A 208 10.14 -18.34 3.00
CA LEU A 208 9.34 -19.18 2.10
C LEU A 208 9.20 -20.61 2.60
N LEU A 209 10.30 -21.23 3.02
CA LEU A 209 10.28 -22.56 3.61
C LEU A 209 9.45 -22.56 4.90
N PHE A 210 9.65 -21.57 5.76
CA PHE A 210 8.87 -21.41 6.99
C PHE A 210 7.38 -21.30 6.69
N ASN A 211 7.00 -20.44 5.74
CA ASN A 211 5.61 -20.31 5.31
C ASN A 211 5.07 -21.62 4.73
N SER A 212 5.83 -22.34 3.89
CA SER A 212 5.36 -23.58 3.25
C SER A 212 5.19 -24.75 4.21
N TYR A 213 6.05 -24.87 5.23
CA TYR A 213 6.07 -26.03 6.11
C TYR A 213 5.32 -25.81 7.43
N ILE A 214 5.21 -24.57 7.91
CA ILE A 214 4.61 -24.29 9.23
C ILE A 214 3.21 -23.69 9.09
N ILE A 215 2.98 -22.84 8.08
CA ILE A 215 1.69 -22.16 7.87
C ILE A 215 1.00 -22.80 6.67
N ARG A 216 -0.06 -23.59 6.87
CA ARG A 216 -0.81 -24.15 5.73
C ARG A 216 -1.37 -23.00 4.87
N PRO A 217 -0.90 -22.82 3.61
CA PRO A 217 -1.33 -21.71 2.80
C PRO A 217 -2.79 -21.90 2.36
N LEU A 218 -3.49 -20.80 2.14
CA LEU A 218 -4.81 -20.85 1.50
C LEU A 218 -4.64 -21.19 0.02
N ASN A 219 -5.24 -22.31 -0.41
CA ASN A 219 -5.20 -22.78 -1.80
C ASN A 219 -5.52 -21.64 -2.79
N GLY A 220 -4.59 -21.39 -3.72
CA GLY A 220 -4.69 -20.33 -4.73
C GLY A 220 -4.05 -18.99 -4.38
N PHE A 221 -3.56 -18.80 -3.14
CA PHE A 221 -2.81 -17.61 -2.69
C PHE A 221 -1.38 -17.92 -2.24
N GLU A 222 -0.90 -19.13 -2.51
CA GLU A 222 0.44 -19.61 -2.16
C GLU A 222 1.56 -18.72 -2.71
N TRP A 223 1.36 -18.13 -3.89
CA TRP A 223 2.33 -17.28 -4.58
C TRP A 223 2.50 -15.88 -3.97
N LEU A 224 1.52 -15.43 -3.17
CA LEU A 224 1.44 -14.03 -2.79
C LEU A 224 2.41 -13.65 -1.65
N ILE A 225 2.45 -14.43 -0.58
CA ILE A 225 3.44 -14.23 0.50
C ILE A 225 4.89 -14.21 -0.06
N PRO A 226 5.30 -15.15 -0.95
CA PRO A 226 6.56 -15.08 -1.69
C PRO A 226 6.75 -13.77 -2.45
N ALA A 227 5.76 -13.37 -3.25
CA ALA A 227 5.85 -12.17 -4.07
C ALA A 227 5.99 -10.89 -3.22
N LEU A 228 5.32 -10.84 -2.07
CA LEU A 228 5.43 -9.74 -1.11
C LEU A 228 6.79 -9.70 -0.44
N PHE A 229 7.31 -10.84 0.01
CA PHE A 229 8.64 -10.92 0.62
C PHE A 229 9.74 -10.53 -0.35
N ILE A 230 9.68 -11.01 -1.59
CA ILE A 230 10.62 -10.64 -2.65
C ILE A 230 10.56 -9.13 -2.89
N LYS A 231 9.37 -8.55 -3.02
CA LYS A 231 9.23 -7.11 -3.25
C LYS A 231 9.79 -6.25 -2.10
N ILE A 232 9.53 -6.64 -0.86
CA ILE A 232 9.96 -5.88 0.33
C ILE A 232 11.47 -6.02 0.56
N ILE A 233 11.99 -7.25 0.60
CA ILE A 233 13.40 -7.47 0.92
C ILE A 233 14.29 -7.13 -0.29
N TYR A 234 13.93 -7.60 -1.48
CA TYR A 234 14.75 -7.40 -2.68
C TYR A 234 14.58 -6.00 -3.26
N GLY A 235 13.35 -5.47 -3.29
CA GLY A 235 13.05 -4.19 -3.92
C GLY A 235 13.32 -2.95 -3.07
N HIS A 236 13.34 -3.07 -1.74
CA HIS A 236 13.47 -1.91 -0.84
C HIS A 236 14.64 -1.96 0.13
N LEU A 237 15.15 -3.15 0.48
CA LEU A 237 16.27 -3.26 1.44
C LEU A 237 17.65 -3.40 0.78
N VAL A 238 17.72 -3.92 -0.44
CA VAL A 238 18.99 -4.11 -1.14
C VAL A 238 19.30 -2.85 -1.95
N GLN A 239 20.41 -2.20 -1.63
CA GLN A 239 20.85 -1.02 -2.35
C GLN A 239 21.49 -1.43 -3.69
N GLU A 240 21.03 -0.85 -4.80
CA GLU A 240 21.62 -1.07 -6.13
C GLU A 240 22.71 -0.03 -6.41
N GLU A 241 23.98 -0.41 -6.26
CA GLU A 241 25.10 0.38 -6.78
C GLU A 241 25.44 -0.04 -8.23
N PRO A 242 25.85 0.92 -9.09
CA PRO A 242 26.37 0.61 -10.42
C PRO A 242 27.71 -0.13 -10.27
N TYR A 243 27.72 -1.41 -10.63
CA TYR A 243 28.93 -2.24 -10.70
C TYR A 243 29.77 -1.83 -11.92
N ARG A 244 30.23 -0.59 -11.98
CA ARG A 244 31.12 -0.12 -13.04
C ARG A 244 32.37 0.45 -12.37
N PRO A 245 33.54 -0.21 -12.49
CA PRO A 245 34.79 0.40 -12.05
C PRO A 245 34.93 1.74 -12.77
N LEU A 246 35.28 2.78 -12.01
CA LEU A 246 35.52 4.10 -12.59
C LEU A 246 36.60 3.96 -13.68
N PRO A 247 36.39 4.54 -14.88
CA PRO A 247 37.40 4.50 -15.92
C PRO A 247 38.69 5.14 -15.39
N GLU A 248 39.82 4.49 -15.67
CA GLU A 248 41.18 4.79 -15.17
C GLU A 248 41.59 6.28 -15.30
N LYS A 249 40.98 7.00 -16.26
CA LYS A 249 41.13 8.46 -16.42
C LYS A 249 40.82 9.30 -15.18
N TYR A 250 39.96 8.84 -14.28
CA TYR A 250 39.63 9.56 -13.04
C TYR A 250 40.60 9.29 -11.89
N LEU A 251 41.32 8.16 -11.92
CA LEU A 251 42.34 7.82 -10.91
C LEU A 251 43.60 8.67 -11.09
N ASN A 252 43.99 8.95 -12.34
CA ASN A 252 45.17 9.75 -12.65
C ASN A 252 45.01 11.25 -12.35
N HIS A 253 43.78 11.73 -12.12
CA HIS A 253 43.51 13.13 -11.79
C HIS A 253 43.49 13.43 -10.29
N GLN A 254 43.48 12.41 -9.42
CA GLN A 254 43.55 12.55 -7.96
C GLN A 254 44.97 12.36 -7.40
N SER A 255 45.93 11.94 -8.22
CA SER A 255 47.33 11.73 -7.83
C SER A 255 48.28 12.89 -8.21
N ASN A 256 47.75 14.00 -8.72
CA ASN A 256 48.45 15.28 -8.93
C ASN A 256 47.72 16.38 -8.15
#